data_AF-A0A846BSJ1-F1
#
_entry.id   AF-A0A846BSJ1-F1
#
_cell.length_a   1.000
_cell.length_b   1.000
_cell.length_c   1.000
_cell.angle_alpha   90.00
_cell.angle_beta   90.00
_cell.angle_gamma   90.00
#
_symmetry.space_group_name_H-M   'P 1'
#
loop_
_entity.id
_entity.type
_entity.pdbx_description
1 polymer ?
#
loop_
_entity_poly.entity_id
_entity_poly.type
_entity_poly.pdbx_seq_one_letter_code
_entity_poly.pdbx_strand_id
1 'polypeptide(L)' 'MPPGNDLTYKIIGCAMKVHRTMGPGFQEVIYQRCLAIELERAGL' A
#
# COMPACT_ATOMS: atom_id res chain seq x y z
N MET A 1 0.12 -19.01 -8.93
CA MET A 1 -1.08 -18.16 -8.74
C MET A 1 -1.27 -17.39 -10.05
N PRO A 2 -2.48 -17.38 -10.65
CA PRO A 2 -2.66 -17.03 -12.07
C PRO A 2 -2.42 -15.53 -12.33
N PRO A 3 -2.16 -15.12 -13.60
CA PRO A 3 -1.86 -13.74 -14.00
C PRO A 3 -3.13 -12.87 -13.96
N GLY A 4 -3.66 -12.65 -12.77
CA GLY A 4 -4.84 -11.86 -12.49
C GLY A 4 -4.48 -10.53 -11.86
N ASN A 5 -4.28 -9.53 -12.73
CA ASN A 5 -4.34 -8.10 -12.44
C ASN A 5 -3.08 -7.48 -11.77
N ASP A 6 -2.14 -7.01 -12.58
CA ASP A 6 -0.96 -6.23 -12.17
C ASP A 6 -1.32 -5.07 -11.23
N LEU A 7 -2.50 -4.48 -11.42
CA LEU A 7 -3.05 -3.46 -10.53
C LEU A 7 -3.22 -3.95 -9.09
N THR A 8 -3.79 -5.15 -8.90
CA THR A 8 -3.97 -5.74 -7.57
C THR A 8 -2.63 -6.03 -6.91
N TYR A 9 -1.65 -6.52 -7.67
CA TYR A 9 -0.30 -6.74 -7.16
C TYR A 9 0.37 -5.43 -6.72
N LYS A 10 0.24 -4.37 -7.51
CA LYS A 10 0.75 -3.03 -7.16
C LYS A 10 0.10 -2.48 -5.89
N ILE A 11 -1.22 -2.59 -5.74
CA ILE A 11 -1.94 -2.13 -4.55
C ILE A 11 -1.47 -2.89 -3.31
N ILE A 12 -1.39 -4.22 -3.38
CA ILE A 12 -0.90 -5.06 -2.27
C ILE A 12 0.54 -4.69 -1.92
N GLY A 13 1.41 -4.49 -2.91
CA GLY A 13 2.79 -4.06 -2.71
C GLY A 13 2.89 -2.72 -1.98
N CYS A 14 2.06 -1.74 -2.35
CA CYS A 14 2.00 -0.44 -1.66
C CYS A 14 1.58 -0.60 -0.20
N ALA A 15 0.53 -1.38 0.08
CA ALA A 15 0.06 -1.65 1.43
C ALA A 15 1.11 -2.37 2.29
N MET A 16 1.81 -3.37 1.73
CA MET A 16 2.89 -4.07 2.42
C MET A 16 4.07 -3.14 2.75
N LYS A 17 4.39 -2.20 1.86
CA LYS A 17 5.46 -1.23 2.07
C LYS A 17 5.13 -0.24 3.20
N VAL A 18 3.90 0.26 3.23
CA VAL A 18 3.40 1.12 4.34
C VAL A 18 3.48 0.37 5.66
N HIS A 19 2.96 -0.86 5.71
CA HIS A 19 2.95 -1.67 6.92
C HIS A 19 4.37 -1.97 7.45
N ARG A 20 5.31 -2.31 6.55
CA ARG A 20 6.72 -2.53 6.92
C ARG A 20 7.43 -1.27 7.40
N THR A 21 7.05 -0.11 6.89
CA THR A 21 7.71 1.16 7.23
C THR A 21 7.20 1.73 8.54
N MET A 22 5.88 1.67 8.78
CA MET A 22 5.27 2.26 9.96
C MET A 22 5.36 1.36 11.20
N GLY A 23 5.15 0.05 11.06
CA GLY A 23 4.98 -0.82 12.23
C GLY A 23 3.64 -0.60 12.96
N PRO A 24 3.39 -1.35 14.04
CA PRO A 24 2.12 -1.30 14.77
C PRO A 24 1.98 -0.03 15.63
N GLY A 25 0.75 0.37 15.94
CA GLY A 25 0.44 1.41 16.94
C GLY A 25 0.01 2.78 16.40
N PHE A 26 -0.11 2.94 15.08
CA PHE A 26 -0.61 4.19 14.48
C PHE A 26 -2.12 4.18 14.27
N GLN A 27 -2.73 5.36 14.27
CA GLN A 27 -4.13 5.53 13.89
C GLN A 27 -4.35 5.14 12.43
N GLU A 28 -5.52 4.56 12.14
CA GLU A 28 -5.90 4.12 10.80
C GLU A 28 -5.79 5.25 9.74
N VAL A 29 -6.12 6.49 10.13
CA VAL A 29 -6.01 7.66 9.24
C VAL A 29 -4.58 7.90 8.74
N ILE A 30 -3.56 7.56 9.54
CA ILE A 30 -2.15 7.68 9.14
C ILE A 30 -1.81 6.60 8.13
N TYR A 31 -2.27 5.36 8.37
CA TYR A 31 -2.13 4.26 7.41
C TYR A 31 -2.76 4.59 6.05
N GLN A 32 -3.96 5.17 6.05
CA GLN A 32 -4.64 5.61 4.81
C GLN A 32 -3.86 6.69 4.06
N ARG A 33 -3.33 7.70 4.77
CA ARG A 33 -2.51 8.76 4.16
C ARG A 33 -1.22 8.21 3.56
N CYS A 34 -0.52 7.34 4.27
CA CYS A 34 0.70 6.71 3.78
C CYS A 34 0.41 5.81 2.58
N LEU A 35 -0.71 5.08 2.59
CA LEU A 35 -1.12 4.26 1.46
C LEU A 35 -1.47 5.12 0.23
N ALA A 36 -2.20 6.22 0.40
CA ALA A 36 -2.50 7.14 -0.70
C ALA A 36 -1.23 7.67 -1.37
N ILE A 37 -0.23 8.07 -0.59
CA ILE A 37 1.08 8.52 -1.10
C ILE A 37 1.79 7.40 -1.86
N GLU A 38 1.80 6.16 -1.34
CA GLU A 38 2.47 5.05 -2.03
C GLU A 38 1.76 4.63 -3.32
N LEU A 39 0.41 4.71 -3.36
CA LEU A 39 -0.38 4.49 -4.57
C LEU A 39 -0.08 5.56 -5.63
N GLU A 40 -0.08 6.84 -5.24
CA GLU A 40 0.27 7.96 -6.14
C GLU A 40 1.69 7.79 -6.72
N ARG A 41 2.66 7.40 -5.89
CA ARG A 41 4.04 7.11 -6.33
C ARG A 41 4.13 5.90 -7.26
N ALA A 42 3.21 4.95 -7.15
CA ALA A 42 3.10 3.80 -8.04
C ALA A 42 2.34 4.11 -9.35
N GLY A 43 1.84 5.35 -9.50
CA GLY A 43 1.07 5.81 -10.65
C GLY A 43 -0.34 5.20 -10.68
N LEU A 44 -0.94 4.99 -9.51
CA LEU A 44 -2.29 4.44 -9.32
C LEU A 44 -3.29 5.51 -8.89
#